data_AF-A0A9E6UHL2-F1
#
_entry.id   AF-A0A9E6UHL2-F1
#
_cell.length_a   1.000
_cell.length_b   1.000
_cell.length_c   1.000
_cell.angle_alpha   90.00
_cell.angle_beta   90.00
_cell.angle_gamma   90.00
#
_symmetry.space_group_name_H-M   'P 1'
#
loop_
_entity.id
_entity.type
_entity.pdbx_description
1 polymer ?
#
loop_
_entity_poly.entity_id
_entity_poly.type
_entity_poly.pdbx_seq_one_letter_code
_entity_poly.pdbx_strand_id
1 'polypeptide(L)'
;MEFFASGRAVDVVLAVILIETVYLLWRGWRVSDLALLLLPAVLMLLALRAALVGADWIWIALPLALSFPVHLADLSRRAKRRD
;
A
#
# COMPACT_ATOMS: atom_id res chain seq x y z
N MET A 1 9.66 17.74 15.38
CA MET A 1 8.88 16.50 15.62
C MET A 1 7.44 16.57 15.07
N GLU A 2 6.93 17.74 14.63
CA GLU A 2 5.55 17.88 14.12
C GLU A 2 5.25 17.16 12.78
N PHE A 3 6.28 16.88 11.97
CA PHE A 3 6.09 16.21 10.67
C PHE A 3 5.66 14.74 10.79
N PHE A 4 6.15 14.04 11.81
CA PHE A 4 5.75 12.67 12.10
C PHE A 4 4.40 12.61 12.84
N ALA A 5 4.15 13.57 13.74
CA ALA A 5 2.90 13.64 14.50
C ALA A 5 1.67 14.03 13.65
N SER A 6 1.86 14.83 12.60
CA SER A 6 0.76 15.26 11.71
C SER A 6 0.34 14.20 10.68
N GLY A 7 1.09 13.09 10.56
CA GLY A 7 0.91 12.06 9.54
C GLY A 7 1.18 12.50 8.09
N ARG A 8 1.72 13.71 7.86
CA ARG A 8 2.17 14.17 6.54
C ARG A 8 3.30 13.33 5.97
N ALA A 9 4.11 12.70 6.82
CA ALA A 9 5.13 11.74 6.39
C ALA A 9 4.53 10.60 5.56
N VAL A 10 3.32 10.13 5.93
CA VAL A 10 2.62 9.08 5.20
C VAL A 10 2.15 9.56 3.83
N ASP A 11 1.66 10.80 3.75
CA ASP A 11 1.24 11.41 2.47
C ASP A 11 2.42 11.50 1.48
N VAL A 12 3.63 11.83 1.98
CA VAL A 12 4.85 11.85 1.15
C VAL A 12 5.19 10.46 0.62
N VAL A 13 5.13 9.43 1.46
CA VAL A 13 5.41 8.06 1.02
C VAL A 13 4.35 7.58 0.02
N LEU A 14 3.08 7.90 0.24
CA LEU A 14 2.01 7.62 -0.71
C LEU A 14 2.24 8.32 -2.06
N ALA A 15 2.72 9.56 -2.05
CA ALA A 15 3.08 10.27 -3.28
C ALA A 15 4.24 9.59 -4.02
N VAL A 16 5.26 9.11 -3.31
CA VAL A 16 6.37 8.35 -3.91
C VAL A 16 5.88 7.04 -4.54
N ILE A 17 5.03 6.29 -3.85
CA ILE A 17 4.43 5.05 -4.39
C ILE A 17 3.58 5.35 -5.64
N LEU A 18 2.84 6.46 -5.64
CA LEU A 18 2.07 6.88 -6.81
C LEU A 18 2.99 7.17 -8.00
N ILE A 19 4.08 7.90 -7.77
CA ILE A 19 5.09 8.18 -8.82
C ILE A 19 5.71 6.88 -9.33
N GLU A 20 6.09 5.97 -8.43
CA GLU A 20 6.63 4.66 -8.80
C GLU A 20 5.63 3.84 -9.61
N THR A 21 4.35 3.85 -9.23
CA THR A 21 3.28 3.17 -9.96
C THR A 21 3.18 3.70 -11.39
N VAL A 22 3.13 5.03 -11.56
CA VAL A 22 3.06 5.67 -12.87
C VAL A 22 4.30 5.34 -13.71
N TYR A 23 5.49 5.41 -13.10
CA TYR A 23 6.75 5.07 -13.75
C TYR A 23 6.77 3.61 -14.24
N LEU A 24 6.34 2.65 -13.43
CA LEU A 24 6.31 1.23 -13.81
C LEU A 24 5.25 0.94 -14.88
N LEU A 25 4.09 1.61 -14.82
CA LEU A 25 3.08 1.54 -15.87
C LEU A 25 3.64 2.02 -17.22
N TRP A 26 4.37 3.15 -17.24
CA TRP A 26 5.04 3.65 -18.44
C TRP A 26 6.12 2.71 -18.97
N ARG A 27 6.73 1.90 -18.09
CA ARG A 27 7.69 0.85 -18.46
C ARG A 27 7.02 -0.43 -18.98
N GLY A 28 5.69 -0.45 -19.12
CA GLY A 28 4.95 -1.58 -19.70
C GLY A 28 4.59 -2.68 -18.71
N TRP A 29 4.67 -2.42 -17.40
CA TRP A 29 4.25 -3.40 -16.39
C TRP A 29 2.74 -3.60 -16.44
N ARG A 30 2.31 -4.85 -16.21
CA ARG A 30 0.89 -5.18 -16.11
C ARG A 30 0.32 -4.59 -14.83
N VAL A 31 -0.84 -3.94 -14.94
CA VAL A 31 -1.59 -3.35 -13.82
C VAL A 31 -1.82 -4.38 -12.71
N SER A 32 -2.10 -5.65 -13.04
CA SER A 32 -2.32 -6.69 -12.05
C SER A 32 -1.05 -7.10 -11.29
N ASP A 33 0.12 -7.05 -11.92
CA ASP A 33 1.40 -7.29 -11.24
C ASP A 33 1.74 -6.13 -10.30
N LEU A 34 1.47 -4.89 -10.73
CA LEU A 34 1.66 -3.70 -9.91
C LEU A 34 0.69 -3.63 -8.73
N ALA A 35 -0.57 -3.96 -8.94
CA ALA A 35 -1.58 -3.97 -7.89
C ALA A 35 -1.19 -4.95 -6.79
N LEU A 36 -0.80 -6.19 -7.12
CA LEU A 36 -0.40 -7.16 -6.10
C LEU A 36 0.90 -6.76 -5.37
N LEU A 37 1.80 -6.03 -6.03
CA LEU A 37 3.03 -5.54 -5.44
C LEU A 37 2.81 -4.34 -4.50
N LEU A 38 2.04 -3.34 -4.95
CA LEU A 38 1.98 -2.03 -4.31
C LEU A 38 0.72 -1.83 -3.45
N LEU A 39 -0.39 -2.50 -3.76
CA LEU A 39 -1.63 -2.38 -2.99
C LEU A 39 -1.48 -2.75 -1.51
N PRO A 40 -0.72 -3.80 -1.12
CA PRO A 40 -0.52 -4.08 0.30
C PRO A 40 0.23 -2.95 1.02
N ALA A 41 1.23 -2.35 0.36
CA ALA A 41 1.98 -1.22 0.91
C ALA A 41 1.09 0.02 1.08
N VAL A 42 0.24 0.32 0.08
CA VAL A 42 -0.72 1.43 0.15
C VAL A 42 -1.73 1.22 1.28
N LEU A 43 -2.28 0.01 1.43
CA LEU A 43 -3.22 -0.31 2.50
C LEU A 43 -2.59 -0.12 3.90
N MET A 44 -1.35 -0.59 4.08
CA MET A 44 -0.62 -0.40 5.34
C MET A 44 -0.38 1.09 5.64
N LEU A 45 -0.05 1.90 4.64
CA LEU A 45 0.14 3.34 4.80
C LEU A 45 -1.18 4.07 5.10
N LEU A 46 -2.28 3.67 4.48
CA LEU A 46 -3.60 4.23 4.79
C LEU A 46 -4.03 3.92 6.23
N ALA A 47 -3.79 2.69 6.71
CA ALA A 47 -4.03 2.34 8.11
C ALA A 47 -3.18 3.18 9.06
N LEU A 48 -1.90 3.37 8.73
CA LEU A 48 -1.00 4.22 9.50
C LEU A 48 -1.46 5.68 9.49
N ARG A 49 -1.90 6.21 8.34
CA ARG A 49 -2.45 7.57 8.24
C ARG A 49 -3.64 7.74 9.16
N ALA A 50 -4.60 6.81 9.10
CA ALA A 50 -5.80 6.79 9.93
C ALA A 50 -5.45 6.76 11.43
N ALA A 51 -4.47 5.94 11.82
CA ALA A 51 -3.99 5.89 13.19
C ALA A 51 -3.34 7.22 13.65
N LEU A 52 -2.54 7.86 12.80
CA LEU A 52 -1.85 9.11 13.13
C LEU A 52 -2.78 10.33 13.21
N VAL A 53 -3.90 10.34 12.46
CA VAL A 53 -4.89 11.42 12.55
C VAL A 53 -5.95 11.20 13.64
N GLY A 54 -5.87 10.09 14.37
CA GLY A 54 -6.86 9.72 15.37
C GLY A 54 -8.23 9.37 14.77
N ALA A 55 -8.26 8.80 13.56
CA ALA A 55 -9.51 8.35 12.94
C ALA A 55 -10.13 7.18 13.73
N ASP A 56 -11.43 6.94 13.50
CA ASP A 56 -12.12 5.80 14.10
C ASP A 56 -11.43 4.48 13.76
N TRP A 57 -11.45 3.55 14.71
CA TRP A 57 -10.77 2.26 14.63
C TRP A 57 -11.13 1.46 13.37
N ILE A 58 -12.32 1.66 12.80
CA ILE A 58 -12.78 0.97 11.59
C ILE A 58 -11.93 1.36 10.37
N TRP A 59 -11.48 2.62 10.29
CA TRP A 59 -10.63 3.13 9.23
C TRP A 59 -9.19 2.64 9.32
N ILE A 60 -8.79 2.13 10.48
CA ILE A 60 -7.50 1.50 10.71
C ILE A 60 -7.61 -0.01 10.40
N ALA A 61 -8.63 -0.66 10.96
CA ALA A 61 -8.82 -2.10 10.86
C ALA A 61 -9.16 -2.56 9.44
N LEU A 62 -9.97 -1.80 8.70
CA LEU A 62 -10.39 -2.15 7.34
C LEU A 62 -9.22 -2.28 6.36
N PRO A 63 -8.33 -1.28 6.20
CA PRO A 63 -7.17 -1.42 5.33
C PRO A 63 -6.19 -2.50 5.83
N LEU A 64 -6.01 -2.68 7.14
CA LEU A 64 -5.20 -3.78 7.68
C LEU A 64 -5.77 -5.15 7.28
N ALA A 65 -7.08 -5.36 7.48
CA ALA A 65 -7.75 -6.61 7.13
C ALA A 65 -7.69 -6.89 5.64
N LEU A 66 -7.83 -5.85 4.79
CA LEU A 66 -7.70 -5.98 3.34
C LEU A 66 -6.25 -6.22 2.89
N SER A 67 -5.24 -5.78 3.64
CA SER A 67 -3.83 -6.00 3.26
C SER A 67 -3.44 -7.47 3.27
N PHE A 68 -4.07 -8.28 4.14
CA PHE A 68 -3.78 -9.70 4.31
C PHE A 68 -4.12 -10.55 3.08
N PRO A 69 -5.35 -10.54 2.53
CA PRO A 69 -5.66 -11.31 1.33
C PRO A 69 -4.86 -10.85 0.11
N VAL A 70 -4.50 -9.57 0.03
CA VAL A 70 -3.66 -9.07 -1.08
C VAL A 70 -2.24 -9.62 -0.99
N HIS A 71 -1.63 -9.65 0.19
CA HIS A 71 -0.32 -10.31 0.39
C HIS A 71 -0.37 -11.80 0.03
N LEU A 72 -1.44 -12.48 0.43
CA LEU A 72 -1.59 -13.91 0.13
C LEU A 72 -1.72 -14.17 -1.38
N ALA A 73 -2.44 -13.31 -2.09
CA ALA A 73 -2.56 -13.37 -3.54
C ALA A 73 -1.21 -13.11 -4.25
N ASP A 74 -0.43 -12.13 -3.78
CA ASP A 74 0.91 -11.85 -4.31
C ASP A 74 1.86 -13.04 -4.09
N LEU A 75 1.87 -13.61 -2.88
CA LEU A 75 2.69 -14.79 -2.55
C LEU A 75 2.33 -15.99 -3.43
N SER A 76 1.04 -16.28 -3.58
CA SER A 76 0.54 -17.38 -4.42
C SER A 76 0.95 -17.19 -5.89
N ARG A 77 0.89 -15.96 -6.40
CA ARG A 77 1.30 -15.65 -7.77
C ARG A 77 2.80 -15.80 -7.98
N ARG A 78 3.61 -15.40 -7.00
CA ARG A 78 5.08 -15.58 -7.03
C ARG A 78 5.49 -17.03 -6.95
N ALA A 79 4.83 -17.82 -6.11
CA ALA A 79 5.05 -19.27 -6.04
C ALA A 79 4.80 -19.92 -7.41
N LYS A 80 3.67 -19.60 -8.06
CA LYS A 80 3.33 -20.13 -9.39
C LYS A 80 4.28 -19.71 -10.51
N ARG A 81 5.04 -18.61 -10.37
CA ARG A 81 6.05 -18.18 -11.35
C ARG A 81 7.41 -18.89 -11.19
N ARG A 82 7.61 -19.61 -10.09
CA ARG A 82 8.88 -20.31 -9.77
C ARG A 82 8.88 -21.81 -10.11
N ASP A 83 7.74 -22.35 -10.54
CA ASP A 83 7.55 -23.72 -11.05
C ASP A 83 7.39 -23.70 -12.59
#